data_AF-A0A3C1N604-F1
#
_entry.id   AF-A0A3C1N604-F1
#
_cell.length_a   1.000
_cell.length_b   1.000
_cell.length_c   1.000
_cell.angle_alpha   90.00
_cell.angle_beta   90.00
_cell.angle_gamma   90.00
#
_symmetry.space_group_name_H-M   'P 1'
#
loop_
_entity.id
_entity.type
_entity.pdbx_description
1 polymer ?
#
loop_
_entity_poly.entity_id
_entity_poly.type
_entity_poly.pdbx_seq_one_letter_code
_entity_poly.pdbx_strand_id
1 'polypeptide(L)' 'VTAFEAGSDVGGTWYWNRYPGCRCDVDSLEYSYSFANDLQQEWHWPERYGTQPEILKYVNHVADRFDLRRYIQ' A
#
# COMPACT_ATOMS: atom_id res chain seq x y z
N VAL A 1 4.24 11.06 -17.12
CA VAL A 1 3.82 9.64 -17.21
C VAL A 1 2.44 9.55 -16.60
N THR A 2 1.55 8.71 -17.15
CA THR A 2 0.17 8.52 -16.66
C THR A 2 -0.07 7.02 -16.46
N ALA A 3 -0.68 6.64 -15.34
CA ALA A 3 -1.11 5.28 -15.06
C ALA A 3 -2.62 5.15 -15.27
N PHE A 4 -3.08 3.95 -15.65
CA PHE A 4 -4.50 3.63 -15.81
C PHE A 4 -4.86 2.46 -14.90
N GLU A 5 -5.90 2.61 -14.08
CA GLU A 5 -6.41 1.60 -13.15
C GLU A 5 -7.92 1.44 -13.33
N ALA A 6 -8.43 0.21 -13.30
CA ALA A 6 -9.86 -0.05 -13.46
C ALA A 6 -10.65 0.20 -12.17
N GLY A 7 -9.98 0.07 -11.02
CA GLY A 7 -10.51 0.39 -9.69
C GLY A 7 -10.68 1.89 -9.50
N SER A 8 -11.48 2.28 -8.51
CA SER A 8 -11.71 3.69 -8.21
C SER A 8 -10.58 4.33 -7.38
N ASP A 9 -9.58 3.54 -6.96
CA ASP A 9 -8.42 4.03 -6.21
C ASP A 9 -7.24 3.03 -6.34
N VAL A 10 -6.09 3.43 -5.81
CA VAL A 10 -4.86 2.63 -5.82
C VAL A 10 -4.93 1.42 -4.88
N GLY A 11 -4.06 0.45 -5.13
CA GLY A 11 -3.79 -0.66 -4.21
C GLY A 11 -3.67 -2.03 -4.89
N GLY A 12 -4.11 -2.16 -6.14
CA GLY A 12 -4.01 -3.41 -6.91
C GLY A 12 -4.60 -4.60 -6.14
N THR A 13 -3.81 -5.64 -5.89
CA THR A 13 -4.19 -6.81 -5.08
C THR A 13 -4.87 -6.41 -3.76
N TRP A 14 -4.34 -5.40 -3.08
CA TRP A 14 -4.83 -4.94 -1.77
C TRP A 14 -6.05 -4.04 -1.88
N TYR A 15 -6.37 -3.50 -3.06
CA TYR A 15 -7.64 -2.81 -3.30
C TYR A 15 -8.77 -3.81 -3.56
N TRP A 16 -8.52 -4.80 -4.42
CA TRP A 16 -9.52 -5.73 -4.94
C TRP A 16 -9.85 -6.89 -4.00
N ASN A 17 -8.86 -7.49 -3.34
CA ASN A 17 -9.11 -8.59 -2.41
C ASN A 17 -9.58 -8.03 -1.08
N ARG A 18 -10.83 -8.26 -0.69
CA ARG A 18 -11.38 -7.81 0.62
C ARG A 18 -12.08 -8.94 1.36
N TYR A 19 -11.68 -10.17 1.08
CA TYR A 19 -12.22 -11.34 1.76
C TYR A 19 -11.72 -11.39 3.22
N PRO A 20 -12.53 -11.93 4.16
CA PRO A 20 -12.13 -12.02 5.56
C PRO A 20 -10.83 -12.79 5.76
N GLY A 21 -9.90 -12.23 6.53
CA GLY A 21 -8.61 -12.85 6.84
C GLY A 21 -7.52 -12.66 5.77
N CYS A 22 -7.78 -11.89 4.70
CA CYS A 22 -6.76 -11.57 3.70
C CYS A 22 -5.54 -10.89 4.32
N ARG A 23 -4.35 -11.44 4.09
CA ARG A 23 -3.06 -10.97 4.65
C ARG A 23 -1.88 -11.37 3.77
N CYS A 24 -0.75 -10.70 3.96
CA CYS A 24 0.52 -11.09 3.37
C CYS A 24 1.18 -12.25 4.16
N ASP A 25 1.96 -13.06 3.46
CA ASP A 25 2.78 -14.15 3.98
C ASP A 25 4.25 -13.76 4.18
N VAL A 26 4.64 -12.56 3.71
CA VAL A 26 5.95 -11.94 3.94
C VAL A 26 5.85 -10.97 5.13
N ASP A 27 6.92 -10.88 5.93
CA ASP A 27 6.96 -9.99 7.09
C ASP A 27 6.78 -8.52 6.63
N SER A 28 5.96 -7.74 7.35
CA SER A 28 5.53 -6.39 6.94
C SER A 28 6.69 -5.43 6.67
N LEU A 29 7.80 -5.57 7.41
CA LEU A 29 9.00 -4.76 7.21
C LEU A 29 9.69 -5.10 5.87
N GLU A 30 9.68 -6.37 5.47
CA GLU A 30 10.23 -6.83 4.20
C GLU A 30 9.28 -6.53 3.03
N TYR A 31 7.96 -6.63 3.26
CA TYR A 31 6.92 -6.29 2.29
C TYR A 31 6.55 -4.80 2.32
N SER A 32 7.57 -3.93 2.30
CA SER A 32 7.41 -2.47 2.26
C SER A 32 8.40 -1.83 1.28
N TYR A 33 8.14 -0.61 0.85
CA TYR A 33 9.02 0.09 -0.08
C TYR A 33 10.29 0.59 0.61
N SER A 34 11.44 0.31 0.00
CA SER A 34 12.75 0.69 0.52
C SER A 34 13.40 1.89 -0.19
N PHE A 35 12.73 2.48 -1.18
CA PHE A 35 13.30 3.55 -2.01
C PHE A 35 13.39 4.92 -1.30
N ALA A 36 12.66 5.10 -0.20
CA ALA A 36 12.59 6.33 0.57
C ALA A 36 12.78 6.01 2.06
N ASN A 37 13.80 6.60 2.69
CA ASN A 37 14.15 6.30 4.08
C ASN A 37 13.15 6.94 5.07
N ASP A 38 12.78 8.18 4.82
CA ASP A 38 11.73 8.89 5.56
C ASP A 38 10.39 8.12 5.57
N LEU A 39 9.98 7.56 4.43
CA LEU A 39 8.81 6.68 4.34
C LEU A 39 8.92 5.45 5.28
N GLN A 40 10.10 4.81 5.31
CA GLN A 40 10.33 3.64 6.17
C GLN A 40 10.29 4.00 7.66
N GLN A 41 10.82 5.17 8.05
CA GLN A 41 10.88 5.58 9.46
C GLN A 41 9.53 6.07 9.99
N GLU A 42 8.69 6.66 9.14
CA GLU A 42 7.40 7.20 9.56
C GLU A 42 6.33 6.12 9.74
N TRP A 43 6.36 5.07 8.92
CA TRP A 43 5.32 4.05 8.93
C TRP A 43 5.53 3.00 10.03
N HIS A 44 4.49 2.79 10.84
CA HIS A 44 4.51 1.81 11.92
C HIS A 44 3.55 0.66 11.59
N TRP A 45 4.11 -0.53 11.33
CA TRP A 45 3.31 -1.73 11.08
C TRP A 45 2.71 -2.27 12.38
N PRO A 46 1.40 -2.52 12.45
CA PRO A 46 0.75 -3.01 13.66
C PRO A 46 0.99 -4.51 13.92
N GLU A 47 1.32 -5.27 12.88
CA GLU A 47 1.45 -6.72 12.94
C GLU A 47 2.66 -7.22 12.13
N ARG A 48 3.20 -8.39 12.52
CA ARG A 48 4.33 -9.04 11.84
C ARG A 48 4.05 -9.30 10.36
N TYR A 49 2.82 -9.71 10.02
CA TYR A 49 2.41 -9.76 8.62
C TYR A 49 1.15 -8.93 8.41
N GLY A 50 1.23 -8.00 7.47
CA GLY A 50 0.19 -7.02 7.21
C GLY A 50 -1.11 -7.68 6.75
N THR A 51 -2.21 -7.31 7.40
CA THR A 51 -3.53 -7.61 6.87
C THR A 51 -3.79 -6.74 5.65
N GLN A 52 -4.72 -7.18 4.80
CA GLN A 52 -5.14 -6.42 3.63
C GLN A 52 -5.50 -4.95 3.92
N PRO A 53 -6.33 -4.61 4.93
CA PRO A 53 -6.65 -3.22 5.19
C PRO A 53 -5.42 -2.41 5.62
N GLU A 54 -4.46 -3.00 6.34
CA GLU A 54 -3.23 -2.29 6.74
C GLU A 54 -2.28 -2.04 5.56
N ILE A 55 -2.13 -3.02 4.66
CA ILE A 55 -1.31 -2.83 3.46
C ILE A 55 -1.99 -1.83 2.51
N LEU A 56 -3.32 -1.87 2.38
CA LEU A 56 -4.04 -0.88 1.60
C LEU A 56 -3.85 0.54 2.17
N LYS A 57 -3.90 0.72 3.50
CA LYS A 57 -3.59 2.01 4.14
C LYS A 57 -2.17 2.47 3.83
N TYR A 58 -1.19 1.57 3.87
CA TYR A 58 0.21 1.88 3.53
C TYR A 58 0.35 2.38 2.09
N VAL A 59 -0.21 1.67 1.12
CA VAL A 59 -0.13 2.08 -0.30
C VAL A 59 -0.85 3.40 -0.54
N ASN A 60 -1.98 3.65 0.13
CA ASN A 60 -2.65 4.94 0.09
C ASN A 60 -1.79 6.06 0.68
N HIS A 61 -1.14 5.84 1.83
CA HIS A 61 -0.20 6.79 2.43
C HIS A 61 0.94 7.15 1.46
N VAL A 62 1.49 6.16 0.74
CA VAL A 62 2.52 6.40 -0.28
C VAL A 62 1.97 7.24 -1.43
N ALA A 63 0.77 6.93 -1.94
CA ALA A 63 0.15 7.69 -3.01
C ALA A 63 -0.16 9.15 -2.63
N ASP A 64 -0.57 9.38 -1.38
CA ASP A 64 -0.74 10.71 -0.81
C ASP A 64 0.58 11.45 -0.65
N ARG A 65 1.59 10.81 -0.04
CA ARG A 65 2.91 11.41 0.24
C ARG A 65 3.58 11.97 -1.01
N PHE A 66 3.52 11.24 -2.11
CA PHE A 66 4.18 11.63 -3.36
C PHE A 66 3.23 12.31 -4.36
N ASP A 67 2.00 12.64 -3.92
CA ASP A 67 0.97 13.29 -4.75
C ASP A 67 0.82 12.60 -6.12
N LEU A 68 0.62 11.28 -6.06
CA LEU A 68 0.59 10.40 -7.23
C LEU A 68 -0.79 10.37 -7.90
N ARG A 69 -1.88 10.56 -7.15
CA ARG A 69 -3.24 10.38 -7.67
C ARG A 69 -3.59 11.29 -8.85
N ARG A 70 -2.98 12.47 -8.95
CA ARG A 70 -3.13 13.37 -10.11
C ARG A 70 -2.59 12.80 -11.42
N TYR A 71 -1.80 11.72 -11.37
CA TYR A 71 -1.23 11.04 -12.54
C TYR A 71 -1.91 9.69 -12.83
N ILE A 72 -3.02 9.38 -12.16
CA ILE A 72 -3.74 8.11 -12.26
C ILE A 72 -5.13 8.38 -12.83
N GLN A 73 -5.54 7.59 -13.81
CA GLN A 73 -6.86 7.63 -14.44
C GLN A 73 -7.58 6.31 -14.29
#